data_AF-X1U5H2-F1
#
_entry.id   AF-X1U5H2-F1
#
_cell.length_a   1.000
_cell.length_b   1.000
_cell.length_c   1.000
_cell.angle_alpha   90.00
_cell.angle_beta   90.00
_cell.angle_gamma   90.00
#
_symmetry.space_group_name_H-M   'P 1'
#
loop_
_entity.id
_entity.type
_entity.pdbx_description
1 polymer ?
#
loop_
_entity_poly.entity_id
_entity_poly.type
_entity_poly.pdbx_seq_one_letter_code
_entity_poly.pdbx_strand_id
1 'polypeptide(L)'
;MVALPEVHECGTELEQWLRMRVHPVAVKMLKNREEVPEGAIIPTRDWGHKYSLCQAFAKSQRTNLAIAMFKEDMWCFEPVIGLGLAERIPYFLEGSHRYPDSMPAGKETAA
;
A
#
# COMPACT_ATOMS: atom_id res chain seq x y z
N MET A 1 -13.00 -16.72 -1.94
CA MET A 1 -11.75 -16.11 -1.44
C MET A 1 -10.63 -16.88 -2.14
N VAL A 2 -9.71 -16.20 -2.82
CA VAL A 2 -8.63 -16.85 -3.59
C VAL A 2 -7.65 -17.50 -2.62
N ALA A 3 -7.20 -18.72 -2.91
CA ALA A 3 -6.27 -19.45 -2.05
C ALA A 3 -4.83 -18.91 -2.21
N LEU A 4 -4.02 -19.02 -1.16
CA LEU A 4 -2.64 -18.51 -1.19
C LEU A 4 -1.79 -19.13 -2.32
N PRO A 5 -1.87 -20.44 -2.62
CA PRO A 5 -1.15 -21.01 -3.76
C PRO A 5 -1.54 -20.39 -5.10
N GLU A 6 -2.84 -20.12 -5.31
CA GLU A 6 -3.33 -19.48 -6.53
C GLU A 6 -2.76 -18.06 -6.69
N VAL A 7 -2.67 -17.30 -5.59
CA VAL A 7 -2.06 -15.95 -5.60
C VAL A 7 -0.56 -16.03 -5.93
N HIS A 8 0.16 -17.04 -5.45
CA HIS A 8 1.57 -17.25 -5.78
C HIS A 8 1.78 -17.61 -7.25
N GLU A 9 0.90 -18.45 -7.81
CA GLU A 9 0.92 -18.78 -9.24
C GLU A 9 0.68 -17.54 -10.10
N CYS A 10 -0.35 -16.73 -9.79
CA CYS A 10 -0.58 -15.46 -10.48
C CYS A 10 0.62 -14.50 -10.40
N GLY A 11 1.28 -14.42 -9.24
CA GLY A 11 2.49 -13.61 -9.08
C GLY A 11 3.62 -14.08 -10.00
N THR A 12 3.84 -15.39 -10.08
CA THR A 12 4.84 -15.99 -10.96
C THR A 12 4.55 -15.72 -12.42
N GLU A 13 3.29 -15.87 -12.84
CA GLU A 13 2.87 -15.58 -14.21
C GLU A 13 3.07 -14.10 -14.56
N LEU A 14 2.63 -13.17 -13.70
CA LEU A 14 2.81 -11.74 -13.94
C LEU A 14 4.29 -11.36 -14.13
N GLU A 15 5.18 -11.91 -13.31
CA GLU A 15 6.62 -11.68 -13.44
C GLU A 15 7.18 -12.19 -14.77
N GLN A 16 6.79 -13.40 -15.17
CA GLN A 16 7.27 -14.04 -16.39
C GLN A 16 6.79 -13.31 -17.65
N TRP A 17 5.51 -12.95 -17.69
CA TRP A 17 4.88 -12.34 -18.86
C TRP A 17 5.26 -10.86 -19.01
N LEU A 18 5.29 -10.10 -17.92
CA LEU A 18 5.56 -8.65 -17.95
C LEU A 18 7.04 -8.29 -17.76
N ARG A 19 7.91 -9.28 -17.48
CA ARG A 19 9.36 -9.09 -17.24
C ARG A 19 9.60 -7.99 -16.19
N MET A 20 8.88 -8.08 -15.09
CA MET A 20 8.87 -7.03 -14.06
C MET A 20 10.24 -6.89 -13.42
N ARG A 21 10.65 -5.64 -13.15
CA ARG A 21 11.90 -5.34 -12.43
C ARG A 21 11.85 -5.73 -10.94
N VAL A 22 10.65 -5.81 -10.37
CA VAL A 22 10.40 -6.12 -8.96
C VAL A 22 9.20 -7.06 -8.86
N HIS A 23 9.15 -7.84 -7.78
CA HIS A 23 8.04 -8.76 -7.53
C HIS A 23 6.70 -8.01 -7.38
N PRO A 24 5.57 -8.58 -7.86
CA PRO A 24 4.25 -8.06 -7.55
C PRO A 24 3.96 -8.24 -6.05
N VAL A 25 3.15 -7.34 -5.49
CA VAL A 25 2.77 -7.39 -4.08
C VAL A 25 1.31 -7.80 -3.98
N ALA A 26 1.06 -8.88 -3.25
CA ALA A 26 -0.29 -9.22 -2.83
C ALA A 26 -0.74 -8.31 -1.69
N VAL A 27 -1.95 -7.74 -1.81
CA VAL A 27 -2.54 -6.87 -0.78
C VAL A 27 -3.79 -7.54 -0.24
N LYS A 28 -3.85 -7.73 1.08
CA LYS A 28 -5.03 -8.22 1.80
C LYS A 28 -5.47 -7.16 2.81
N MET A 29 -6.75 -6.82 2.78
CA MET A 29 -7.38 -6.02 3.84
C MET A 29 -7.67 -6.94 5.03
N LEU A 30 -7.12 -6.61 6.20
CA LEU A 30 -7.34 -7.36 7.44
C LEU A 30 -8.56 -6.81 8.17
N LYS A 31 -9.38 -7.67 8.80
CA LYS A 31 -10.52 -7.18 9.61
C LYS A 31 -10.08 -6.76 11.01
N ASN A 32 -9.02 -7.38 11.54
CA ASN A 32 -8.50 -7.10 12.87
C ASN A 32 -7.00 -7.45 12.95
N ARG A 33 -6.39 -7.24 14.13
CA ARG A 33 -4.95 -7.42 14.36
C ARG A 33 -4.57 -8.90 14.49
N GLU A 34 -5.52 -9.76 14.82
CA GLU A 34 -5.32 -11.20 15.00
C GLU A 34 -5.12 -11.92 13.65
N GLU A 35 -5.56 -11.32 12.54
CA GLU A 35 -5.32 -11.83 11.19
C GLU A 35 -3.92 -11.54 10.63
N VAL A 36 -3.06 -10.85 11.38
CA VAL A 36 -1.69 -10.56 10.94
C VAL A 36 -0.89 -11.86 10.84
N PRO A 37 -0.30 -12.18 9.68
CA PRO A 37 0.50 -13.38 9.53
C PRO A 37 1.69 -13.40 10.49
N GLU A 38 2.07 -14.59 10.94
CA GLU A 38 3.28 -14.77 11.73
C GLU A 38 4.51 -14.26 10.96
N GLY A 39 5.40 -13.56 11.65
CA GLY A 39 6.60 -12.97 11.05
C GLY A 39 6.35 -11.68 10.23
N ALA A 40 5.10 -11.24 10.08
CA ALA A 40 4.82 -9.95 9.42
C ALA A 40 5.32 -8.78 10.27
N ILE A 41 5.95 -7.81 9.60
CA ILE A 41 6.46 -6.60 10.20
C ILE A 41 5.33 -5.58 10.39
N ILE A 42 5.25 -4.98 11.57
CA ILE A 42 4.42 -3.82 11.88
C ILE A 42 5.39 -2.65 12.13
N PRO A 43 5.41 -1.60 11.28
CA PRO A 43 6.45 -0.57 11.31
C PRO A 43 6.68 0.07 12.67
N THR A 44 5.62 0.49 13.37
CA THR A 44 5.76 1.14 14.68
C THR A 44 6.24 0.18 15.77
N ARG A 45 5.88 -1.11 15.68
CA ARG A 45 6.31 -2.16 16.63
C ARG A 45 7.77 -2.54 16.43
N ASP A 46 8.15 -2.87 15.19
CA ASP A 46 9.44 -3.53 14.92
C ASP A 46 10.54 -2.55 14.52
N TRP A 47 10.19 -1.40 13.93
CA TRP A 47 11.16 -0.38 13.51
C TRP A 47 11.09 0.90 14.33
N GLY A 48 10.07 1.05 15.19
CA GLY A 48 9.91 2.21 16.05
C GLY A 48 9.52 3.51 15.32
N HIS A 49 9.15 3.45 14.04
CA HIS A 49 8.71 4.61 13.28
C HIS A 49 7.69 4.26 12.19
N LYS A 50 6.96 5.28 11.74
CA LYS A 50 5.92 5.18 10.71
C LYS A 50 6.52 5.09 9.31
N TYR A 51 5.77 4.51 8.39
CA TYR A 51 6.08 4.47 6.96
C TYR A 51 4.95 5.06 6.12
N SER A 52 5.27 5.68 4.99
CA SER A 52 4.26 5.91 3.95
C SER A 52 3.89 4.58 3.29
N LEU A 53 2.63 4.38 2.91
CA LEU A 53 2.19 3.13 2.27
C LEU A 53 3.02 2.79 1.01
N CYS A 54 3.36 3.79 0.19
CA CYS A 54 4.21 3.61 -0.98
C CYS A 54 5.62 3.12 -0.62
N GLN A 55 6.20 3.58 0.49
CA GLN A 55 7.49 3.10 0.98
C GLN A 55 7.39 1.66 1.48
N ALA A 56 6.29 1.30 2.16
CA ALA A 56 6.03 -0.06 2.60
C ALA A 56 5.92 -1.03 1.41
N PHE A 57 5.16 -0.68 0.36
CA PHE A 57 5.11 -1.47 -0.87
C PHE A 57 6.49 -1.63 -1.50
N ALA A 58 7.21 -0.53 -1.70
CA ALA A 58 8.52 -0.57 -2.33
C ALA A 58 9.55 -1.38 -1.52
N LYS A 59 9.42 -1.41 -0.18
CA LYS A 59 10.24 -2.24 0.70
C LYS A 59 9.84 -3.72 0.60
N SER A 60 8.55 -4.03 0.68
CA SER A 60 8.03 -5.40 0.49
C SER A 60 8.53 -6.01 -0.82
N GLN A 61 8.45 -5.27 -1.93
CA GLN A 61 8.91 -5.69 -3.25
C GLN A 61 10.41 -6.03 -3.33
N ARG A 62 11.26 -5.30 -2.60
CA ARG A 62 12.71 -5.40 -2.72
C ARG A 62 13.34 -6.34 -1.70
N THR A 63 12.67 -6.56 -0.57
CA THR A 63 13.22 -7.34 0.54
C THR A 63 12.36 -8.55 0.90
N ASN A 64 11.34 -8.86 0.09
CA ASN A 64 10.42 -9.98 0.28
C ASN A 64 9.83 -10.05 1.71
N LEU A 65 9.45 -8.87 2.24
CA LEU A 65 8.87 -8.75 3.57
C LEU A 65 7.34 -8.70 3.50
N ALA A 66 6.69 -9.47 4.36
CA ALA A 66 5.29 -9.25 4.70
C ALA A 66 5.21 -8.06 5.68
N ILE A 67 4.48 -7.01 5.31
CA ILE A 67 4.34 -5.80 6.12
C ILE A 67 2.85 -5.55 6.36
N ALA A 68 2.46 -5.52 7.63
CA ALA A 68 1.12 -5.13 8.07
C ALA A 68 1.12 -3.63 8.41
N MET A 69 0.22 -2.89 7.76
CA MET A 69 0.10 -1.43 7.90
C MET A 69 -1.25 -1.10 8.55
N PHE A 70 -1.24 -0.60 9.79
CA PHE A 70 -2.43 -0.05 10.44
C PHE A 70 -2.48 1.48 10.31
N LYS A 71 -3.60 2.08 10.72
CA LYS A 71 -3.80 3.53 10.70
C LYS A 71 -2.67 4.27 11.43
N GLU A 72 -2.18 3.71 12.54
CA GLU A 72 -1.14 4.31 13.36
C GLU A 72 0.26 4.21 12.72
N ASP A 73 0.47 3.24 11.83
CA ASP A 73 1.74 3.01 11.13
C ASP A 73 1.94 3.91 9.91
N MET A 74 0.87 4.54 9.42
CA MET A 74 0.90 5.34 8.20
C MET A 74 1.35 6.78 8.48
N TRP A 75 2.36 7.22 7.72
CA TRP A 75 2.79 8.63 7.72
C TRP A 75 1.85 9.52 6.89
N CYS A 76 1.41 9.03 5.73
CA CYS A 76 0.50 9.75 4.83
C CYS A 76 -0.95 9.50 5.24
N PHE A 77 -1.79 10.53 5.21
CA PHE A 77 -3.22 10.41 5.52
C PHE A 77 -4.04 9.86 4.34
N GLU A 78 -3.56 10.05 3.11
CA GLU A 78 -4.24 9.64 1.89
C GLU A 78 -4.54 8.14 1.84
N PRO A 79 -3.58 7.23 2.12
CA PRO A 79 -3.91 5.81 2.18
C PRO A 79 -4.85 5.46 3.33
N VAL A 80 -4.80 6.19 4.45
CA VAL A 80 -5.70 5.95 5.59
C VAL A 80 -7.16 6.21 5.19
N ILE A 81 -7.43 7.33 4.51
CA ILE A 81 -8.79 7.67 4.04
C ILE A 81 -9.16 6.86 2.80
N GLY A 82 -8.26 6.77 1.82
CA GLY A 82 -8.48 6.12 0.53
C GLY A 82 -8.78 4.62 0.66
N LEU A 83 -8.09 3.92 1.55
CA LEU A 83 -8.33 2.50 1.82
C LEU A 83 -9.46 2.25 2.84
N GLY A 84 -10.09 3.31 3.36
CA GLY A 84 -11.20 3.19 4.30
C GLY A 84 -10.80 2.79 5.73
N LEU A 85 -9.58 3.09 6.15
CA LEU A 85 -9.10 2.91 7.54
C LEU A 85 -9.54 4.05 8.47
N ALA A 86 -10.09 5.12 7.91
CA ALA A 86 -10.77 6.20 8.61
C ALA A 86 -12.00 6.65 7.82
N GLU A 87 -12.87 7.40 8.47
CA GLU A 87 -14.02 8.02 7.84
C GLU A 87 -13.58 8.95 6.70
N ARG A 88 -14.30 8.86 5.57
CA ARG A 88 -14.07 9.71 4.41
C ARG A 88 -14.74 11.05 4.63
N ILE A 89 -13.95 12.11 4.70
CA ILE A 89 -14.44 13.49 4.82
C ILE A 89 -14.84 14.04 3.44
N PRO A 90 -15.90 14.86 3.33
CA PRO A 90 -16.33 15.45 2.06
C PRO A 90 -15.21 16.18 1.30
N TYR A 91 -14.39 16.94 2.04
CA TYR A 91 -13.24 17.65 1.49
C TYR A 91 -12.28 16.75 0.69
N PHE A 92 -12.00 15.54 1.20
CA PHE A 92 -11.15 14.57 0.49
C PHE A 92 -11.83 14.02 -0.77
N LEU A 93 -13.15 13.80 -0.72
CA LEU A 93 -13.94 13.29 -1.84
C LEU A 93 -14.09 14.30 -2.98
N GLU A 94 -14.01 15.60 -2.65
CA GLU A 94 -13.97 16.70 -3.62
C GLU A 94 -12.63 16.79 -4.38
N GLY A 95 -11.70 15.87 -4.12
CA GLY A 95 -10.37 15.88 -4.72
C GLY A 95 -9.36 16.78 -3.99
N SER A 96 -9.75 17.33 -2.85
CA SER A 96 -8.86 18.16 -2.02
C SER A 96 -7.93 17.28 -1.20
N HIS A 97 -6.92 16.74 -1.88
CA HIS A 97 -5.76 16.09 -1.28
C HIS A 97 -4.50 16.88 -1.64
N ARG A 98 -3.31 16.36 -1.31
CA ARG A 98 -2.03 17.05 -1.53
C ARG A 98 -1.71 17.37 -3.01
N TYR A 99 -2.60 17.05 -3.95
CA TYR A 99 -2.49 17.37 -5.38
C TYR A 99 -3.40 18.56 -5.70
N PRO A 100 -2.96 19.56 -6.49
CA PRO A 100 -1.70 19.60 -7.24
C PRO A 100 -0.51 20.18 -6.45
N ASP A 101 -0.69 20.61 -5.20
CA ASP A 101 0.31 21.44 -4.49
C ASP A 101 1.67 20.72 -4.23
N SER A 102 1.67 19.40 -4.04
CA SER A 102 2.88 18.60 -3.76
C SER A 102 3.40 17.79 -4.95
N MET A 103 2.64 17.73 -6.03
CA MET A 103 3.01 17.10 -7.30
C MET A 103 2.46 18.03 -8.37
N PRO A 104 3.30 18.88 -9.02
CA PRO A 104 2.80 19.78 -10.03
C PRO A 104 2.04 18.93 -11.04
N ALA A 105 0.77 19.27 -11.28
CA ALA A 105 0.05 18.77 -12.43
C ALA A 105 1.00 18.96 -13.60
N GLY A 106 1.48 17.86 -14.20
CA GLY A 106 2.20 17.96 -15.46
C GLY A 106 1.28 18.78 -16.33
N LYS A 107 1.70 20.01 -16.65
CA LYS A 107 0.83 21.00 -17.28
C LYS A 107 0.18 20.29 -18.46
N GLU A 108 -1.11 20.00 -18.37
CA GLU A 108 -1.89 19.81 -19.57
C GLU A 108 -1.77 21.15 -20.27
N THR A 109 -0.86 21.20 -21.23
CA THR A 109 -0.92 22.19 -22.29
C THR A 109 -2.25 21.96 -22.97
N ALA A 110 -3.28 22.65 -22.47
CA ALA A 110 -4.50 22.87 -23.22
C ALA A 110 -4.08 23.45 -24.58
N ALA A 111 -4.28 22.66 -25.62
CA ALA A 111 -4.27 23.11 -27.00
C ALA A 111 -5.55 23.90 -27.29
#